data_AF-A0A4Y8MKW3-F1
#
_entry.id   AF-A0A4Y8MKW3-F1
#
_cell.length_a   1.000
_cell.length_b   1.000
_cell.length_c   1.000
_cell.angle_alpha   90.00
_cell.angle_beta   90.00
_cell.angle_gamma   90.00
#
_symmetry.space_group_name_H-M   'P 1'
#
loop_
_entity.id
_entity.type
_entity.pdbx_description
1 polymer ?
#
loop_
_entity_poly.entity_id
_entity_poly.type
_entity_poly.pdbx_seq_one_letter_code
_entity_poly.pdbx_strand_id
1 'polypeptide(L)'
;MSKAPGQPVVVLNRDGAGMTLDMDQLAKAKPDGYTIVFSSDVAINMTPLVMRSVSYKDGDFEAVCRPNVLDTVVITGPNSSIKSFEDLIAVGHPWAAQTRLINAKEIS
;
A
#
# COMPACT_ATOMS: atom_id res chain seq x y z
N MET A 1 1.00 -15.70 14.45
CA MET A 1 1.04 -17.13 14.08
C MET A 1 2.17 -17.80 14.87
N SER A 2 1.88 -18.45 16.00
CA SER A 2 2.91 -19.18 16.80
C SER A 2 2.71 -20.70 16.81
N LYS A 3 1.62 -21.19 16.21
CA LYS A 3 1.48 -22.58 15.76
C LYS A 3 1.51 -22.55 14.24
N ALA A 4 2.62 -22.98 13.65
CA ALA A 4 2.70 -23.15 12.22
C ALA A 4 1.70 -24.24 11.78
N PRO A 5 1.14 -24.18 10.55
CA PRO A 5 0.68 -25.40 9.88
C PRO A 5 1.84 -26.41 9.89
N GLY A 6 1.58 -27.71 9.74
CA GLY A 6 2.59 -28.77 9.82
C GLY A 6 3.74 -28.69 8.78
N GLN A 7 3.90 -27.56 8.10
CA GLN A 7 4.93 -27.24 7.13
C GLN A 7 5.61 -25.91 7.48
N PRO A 8 6.93 -25.78 7.24
CA PRO A 8 7.66 -24.52 7.40
C PRO A 8 7.13 -23.42 6.49
N VAL A 9 7.06 -22.18 7.01
CA VAL A 9 6.78 -20.98 6.22
C VAL A 9 8.08 -20.21 6.06
N VAL A 10 8.50 -19.95 4.81
CA VAL A 10 9.67 -19.12 4.50
C VAL A 10 9.20 -17.73 4.10
N VAL A 11 9.61 -16.72 4.86
CA VAL A 11 9.32 -15.31 4.55
C VAL A 11 10.43 -14.76 3.67
N LEU A 12 10.05 -14.26 2.49
CA LEU A 12 10.96 -13.61 1.56
C LEU A 12 10.46 -12.19 1.32
N ASN A 13 11.17 -11.21 1.87
CA ASN A 13 10.88 -9.80 1.60
C ASN A 13 11.48 -9.40 0.26
N ARG A 14 10.66 -8.85 -0.62
CA ARG A 14 11.07 -8.34 -1.93
C ARG A 14 10.62 -6.90 -2.06
N ASP A 15 11.55 -5.98 -1.84
CA ASP A 15 11.28 -4.56 -1.96
C ASP A 15 11.38 -4.12 -3.42
N GLY A 16 10.53 -3.17 -3.82
CA GLY A 16 10.64 -2.52 -5.12
C GLY A 16 9.30 -2.20 -5.77
N ALA A 17 9.30 -1.16 -6.59
CA ALA A 17 8.21 -0.78 -7.50
C ALA A 17 6.80 -0.78 -6.88
N GLY A 18 6.67 -0.45 -5.59
CA GLY A 18 5.38 -0.42 -4.89
C GLY A 18 4.63 -1.76 -4.88
N MET A 19 5.33 -2.88 -4.68
CA MET A 19 4.80 -4.27 -4.66
C MET A 19 4.38 -4.83 -6.04
N THR A 20 4.45 -4.05 -7.13
CA THR A 20 4.08 -4.52 -8.48
C THR A 20 4.84 -5.78 -8.93
N LEU A 21 6.12 -5.89 -8.59
CA LEU A 21 6.96 -7.03 -8.95
C LEU A 21 6.50 -8.33 -8.29
N ASP A 22 6.14 -8.27 -7.01
CA ASP A 22 5.65 -9.42 -6.25
C ASP A 22 4.28 -9.87 -6.75
N MET A 23 3.42 -8.91 -7.07
CA MET A 23 2.10 -9.17 -7.62
C MET A 23 2.19 -9.79 -9.03
N ASP A 24 3.08 -9.30 -9.89
CA ASP A 24 3.36 -9.90 -11.21
C ASP A 24 3.90 -11.32 -11.09
N GLN A 25 4.72 -11.60 -10.07
CA GLN A 25 5.23 -12.95 -9.82
C GLN A 25 4.14 -13.88 -9.28
N LEU A 26 3.29 -13.40 -8.36
CA LEU A 26 2.17 -14.17 -7.82
C LEU A 26 1.17 -14.53 -8.92
N ALA A 27 0.84 -13.59 -9.81
CA ALA A 27 -0.07 -13.82 -10.92
C ALA A 27 0.42 -14.93 -11.88
N LYS A 28 1.74 -15.18 -11.91
CA LYS A 28 2.39 -16.24 -12.71
C LYS A 28 2.68 -17.51 -11.91
N ALA A 29 2.48 -17.50 -10.60
CA ALA A 29 2.73 -18.64 -9.73
C ALA A 29 1.66 -19.72 -9.93
N LYS A 30 1.97 -20.94 -9.49
CA LYS A 30 0.97 -22.01 -9.47
C LYS A 30 -0.09 -21.69 -8.40
N PRO A 31 -1.39 -21.83 -8.70
CA PRO A 31 -2.46 -21.63 -7.72
C PRO A 31 -2.61 -22.86 -6.81
N ASP A 32 -1.53 -23.25 -6.14
CA ASP A 32 -1.45 -24.44 -5.26
C ASP A 32 -1.45 -24.11 -3.76
N GLY A 33 -1.56 -22.82 -3.42
CA GLY A 33 -1.59 -22.33 -2.04
C GLY A 33 -0.24 -22.23 -1.34
N TYR A 34 0.88 -22.58 -2.00
CA TYR A 34 2.22 -22.51 -1.41
C TYR A 34 2.92 -21.16 -1.63
N THR A 35 2.38 -20.32 -2.52
CA THR A 35 2.85 -18.96 -2.74
C THR A 35 1.77 -17.99 -2.29
N ILE A 36 2.07 -17.20 -1.26
CA ILE A 36 1.18 -16.18 -0.71
C ILE A 36 1.96 -14.87 -0.66
N VAL A 37 1.34 -13.78 -1.08
CA VAL A 37 1.91 -12.43 -0.97
C VAL A 37 1.16 -11.66 0.10
N PHE A 38 1.91 -11.03 0.98
CA PHE A 38 1.39 -9.99 1.87
C PHE A 38 1.36 -8.67 1.08
N SER A 39 0.18 -8.26 0.63
CA SER A 39 0.00 -7.14 -0.30
C SER A 39 -0.83 -6.01 0.32
N SER A 40 -0.72 -4.82 -0.28
CA SER A 40 -1.60 -3.68 0.01
C SER A 40 -2.81 -3.68 -0.92
N ASP A 41 -3.89 -3.03 -0.50
CA ASP A 41 -5.07 -2.81 -1.35
C ASP A 41 -4.70 -2.05 -2.63
N VAL A 42 -3.88 -1.01 -2.52
CA VAL A 42 -3.37 -0.22 -3.65
C VAL A 42 -2.72 -1.11 -4.71
N ALA A 43 -1.85 -2.04 -4.30
CA ALA A 43 -1.14 -2.93 -5.22
C ALA A 43 -2.06 -3.91 -5.95
N ILE A 44 -3.14 -4.37 -5.30
CA ILE A 44 -4.11 -5.30 -5.86
C ILE A 44 -5.08 -4.59 -6.82
N ASN A 45 -5.68 -3.46 -6.40
CA ASN A 45 -6.82 -2.87 -7.10
C ASN A 45 -6.50 -1.57 -7.86
N MET A 46 -5.72 -0.65 -7.30
CA MET A 46 -5.50 0.69 -7.89
C MET A 46 -4.39 0.64 -8.93
N THR A 47 -3.28 0.00 -8.58
CA THR A 47 -2.09 -0.14 -9.43
C THR A 47 -2.41 -0.62 -10.85
N PRO A 48 -3.17 -1.71 -11.09
CA PRO A 48 -3.50 -2.14 -12.44
C PRO A 48 -4.41 -1.16 -13.22
N LEU A 49 -5.09 -0.24 -12.53
CA LEU A 49 -5.93 0.78 -13.17
C LEU A 49 -5.12 2.00 -13.63
N VAL A 50 -4.02 2.33 -12.95
CA VAL A 50 -3.25 3.56 -13.17
C VAL A 50 -1.87 3.32 -13.80
N MET A 51 -1.28 2.13 -13.63
CA MET A 51 0.02 1.75 -14.18
C MET A 51 -0.16 0.80 -15.36
N ARG A 52 0.06 1.28 -16.58
CA ARG A 52 -0.04 0.43 -17.79
C ARG A 52 1.03 -0.67 -17.88
N SER A 53 2.08 -0.58 -17.08
CA SER A 53 3.24 -1.48 -17.12
C SER A 53 3.00 -2.81 -16.41
N VAL A 54 2.03 -2.90 -15.50
CA VAL A 54 1.65 -4.15 -14.84
C VAL A 54 0.74 -4.97 -15.72
N SER A 55 0.90 -6.29 -15.67
CA SER A 55 0.19 -7.23 -16.54
C SER A 55 -0.92 -8.00 -15.84
N TYR A 56 -1.07 -7.83 -14.53
CA TYR A 56 -2.13 -8.45 -13.73
C TYR A 56 -3.35 -7.52 -13.56
N LYS A 57 -4.46 -8.09 -13.10
CA LYS A 57 -5.70 -7.38 -12.71
C LYS A 57 -6.20 -7.87 -11.36
N ASP A 58 -7.09 -7.11 -10.72
CA ASP A 58 -7.69 -7.41 -9.42
C ASP A 58 -8.28 -8.85 -9.34
N GLY A 59 -8.92 -9.31 -10.42
CA GLY A 59 -9.51 -10.66 -10.51
C GLY A 59 -8.52 -11.82 -10.69
N ASP A 60 -7.21 -11.58 -10.72
CA ASP A 60 -6.20 -12.63 -10.83
C ASP A 60 -5.80 -13.22 -9.46
N PHE A 61 -6.33 -12.67 -8.35
CA PHE A 61 -5.95 -13.04 -6.99
C PHE A 61 -7.15 -13.47 -6.15
N GLU A 62 -6.92 -14.43 -5.24
CA GLU A 62 -7.90 -14.82 -4.23
C GLU A 62 -7.48 -14.29 -2.86
N ALA A 63 -8.38 -13.54 -2.21
CA ALA A 63 -8.12 -12.96 -0.90
C ALA A 63 -8.22 -14.01 0.21
N VAL A 64 -7.11 -14.27 0.90
CA VAL A 64 -7.07 -15.22 2.02
C VAL A 64 -7.60 -14.61 3.31
N CYS A 65 -7.05 -13.46 3.71
CA CYS A 65 -7.48 -12.73 4.90
C CYS A 65 -7.03 -11.27 4.85
N ARG A 66 -7.63 -10.41 5.67
CA ARG A 66 -7.23 -9.01 5.86
C ARG A 66 -6.65 -8.84 7.26
N PRO A 67 -5.31 -8.88 7.42
CA PRO A 67 -4.69 -8.90 8.73
C PRO A 67 -4.73 -7.56 9.45
N ASN A 68 -4.91 -6.46 8.72
CA ASN A 68 -4.95 -5.10 9.26
C ASN A 68 -5.89 -4.20 8.43
N VAL A 69 -6.39 -3.16 9.09
CA VAL A 69 -7.02 -1.99 8.46
C VAL A 69 -6.16 -0.80 8.85
N LEU A 70 -5.78 0.03 7.88
CA LEU A 70 -4.98 1.21 8.09
C LEU A 70 -5.84 2.44 7.85
N ASP A 71 -6.09 3.20 8.91
CA ASP A 71 -6.77 4.49 8.80
C ASP A 71 -5.74 5.57 8.45
N THR A 72 -6.04 6.35 7.40
CA THR A 72 -5.21 7.50 7.03
C THR A 72 -5.63 8.71 7.85
N VAL A 73 -4.66 9.36 8.50
CA VAL A 73 -4.88 10.58 9.29
C VAL A 73 -4.06 11.73 8.72
N VAL A 74 -4.61 12.93 8.78
CA VAL A 74 -3.90 14.17 8.42
C VAL A 74 -3.26 14.75 9.67
N ILE A 75 -1.96 14.98 9.62
CA ILE A 75 -1.18 15.53 10.74
C ILE A 75 -0.52 16.83 10.28
N THR A 76 -0.55 17.85 11.13
CA THR A 76 0.14 19.12 10.91
C THR A 76 1.37 19.24 11.82
N GLY A 77 2.38 20.00 11.39
CA GLY A 77 3.57 20.23 12.20
C GLY A 77 3.24 20.98 13.50
N PRO A 78 4.06 20.85 14.56
CA PRO A 78 3.74 21.38 15.89
C PRO A 78 3.53 22.90 15.93
N ASN A 79 4.12 23.65 15.00
CA ASN A 79 3.99 25.11 14.89
C ASN A 79 3.00 25.55 13.79
N SER A 80 2.22 24.62 13.23
CA SER A 80 1.29 24.93 12.15
C SER A 80 0.12 25.78 12.65
N SER A 81 -0.29 26.77 11.86
CA SER A 81 -1.53 27.52 12.09
C SER A 81 -2.78 26.73 11.71
N ILE A 82 -2.64 25.59 11.03
CA ILE A 82 -3.73 24.69 10.63
C ILE A 82 -4.14 23.84 11.83
N LYS A 83 -5.30 24.13 12.43
CA LYS A 83 -5.83 23.47 13.64
C LYS A 83 -7.08 22.65 13.37
N SER A 84 -7.66 22.79 12.19
CA SER A 84 -8.88 22.15 11.77
C SER A 84 -8.80 21.73 10.30
N PHE A 85 -9.75 20.89 9.88
CA PHE A 85 -9.84 20.51 8.46
C PHE A 85 -10.29 21.71 7.61
N GLU A 86 -11.07 22.62 8.18
CA GLU A 86 -11.48 23.89 7.58
C GLU A 86 -10.27 24.78 7.30
N ASP A 87 -9.33 24.89 8.24
CA ASP A 87 -8.08 25.62 8.03
C ASP A 87 -7.27 24.99 6.88
N LEU A 88 -7.27 23.66 6.79
CA LEU A 88 -6.59 22.93 5.72
C LEU A 88 -7.21 23.21 4.34
N ILE A 89 -8.55 23.25 4.26
CA ILE A 89 -9.27 23.62 3.05
C ILE A 89 -9.00 25.09 2.69
N ALA A 90 -8.97 25.99 3.68
CA ALA A 90 -8.72 27.41 3.47
C ALA A 90 -7.31 27.70 2.90
N VAL A 91 -6.31 26.90 3.28
CA VAL A 91 -4.96 26.98 2.66
C VAL A 91 -4.84 26.21 1.36
N GLY A 92 -5.75 25.25 1.11
CA GLY A 92 -5.81 24.43 -0.10
C GLY A 92 -6.23 25.25 -1.31
N HIS A 93 -5.26 25.84 -2.01
CA HIS A 93 -5.49 26.51 -3.30
C HIS A 93 -6.05 25.53 -4.35
N PRO A 94 -6.95 25.97 -5.26
CA PRO A 94 -7.40 25.14 -6.37
C PRO A 94 -6.21 24.71 -7.26
N TRP A 95 -5.93 23.41 -7.24
CA TRP A 95 -5.13 22.58 -8.16
C TRP A 95 -3.61 22.85 -8.34
N ALA A 96 -3.03 24.01 -8.06
CA ALA A 96 -1.66 24.30 -8.55
C ALA A 96 -0.50 24.30 -7.53
N ALA A 97 -0.67 23.89 -6.28
CA ALA A 97 0.43 23.88 -5.31
C ALA A 97 0.61 22.50 -4.68
N GLN A 98 1.72 21.85 -4.99
CA GLN A 98 2.23 20.63 -4.36
C GLN A 98 1.97 20.62 -2.86
N THR A 99 0.96 19.88 -2.42
CA THR A 99 0.95 19.35 -1.06
C THR A 99 2.09 18.36 -1.01
N ARG A 100 3.26 18.80 -0.52
CA ARG A 100 4.38 17.90 -0.27
C ARG A 100 3.92 16.94 0.81
N LEU A 101 3.61 15.71 0.44
CA LEU A 101 3.52 14.59 1.37
C LEU A 101 4.94 14.38 1.90
N ILE A 102 5.24 14.97 3.05
CA ILE A 102 6.57 14.93 3.64
C ILE A 102 6.80 13.51 4.16
N ASN A 103 7.87 12.87 3.70
CA ASN A 103 8.36 11.61 4.25
C ASN A 103 8.73 11.83 5.72
N ALA A 104 8.28 10.95 6.62
CA ALA A 104 8.42 11.09 8.08
C ALA A 104 9.88 11.21 8.59
N LYS A 105 10.89 11.12 7.72
CA LYS A 105 12.31 11.33 8.04
C LYS A 105 12.75 12.79 8.21
N GLU A 106 11.91 13.78 7.93
CA GLU A 106 12.27 15.21 8.09
C GLU A 106 11.80 15.84 9.42
N ILE A 107 11.40 15.03 10.42
CA ILE A 107 10.97 15.49 11.77
C ILE A 107 12.07 15.27 12.83
N SER A 108 13.36 15.29 12.45
CA SER A 108 14.48 15.21 13.39
C SER A 108 15.34 16.47 13.38
#